data_AF-A0A6A6FCJ2-F1
#
_entry.id   AF-A0A6A6FCJ2-F1
#
_cell.length_a   1.000
_cell.length_b   1.000
_cell.length_c   1.000
_cell.angle_alpha   90.00
_cell.angle_beta   90.00
_cell.angle_gamma   90.00
#
_symmetry.space_group_name_H-M   'P 1'
#
loop_
_entity.id
_entity.type
_entity.pdbx_description
1 polymer ?
#
loop_
_entity_poly.entity_id
_entity_poly.type
_entity_poly.pdbx_seq_one_letter_code
_entity_poly.pdbx_strand_id
1 'polypeptide(L)'
;MPNITTSDLSAPHLPVRIVDAPSENSPQHAPNRLRASRRAFAARTRAKRYTRRANCGTIACVGTKLVSLLKPVLALDEVVITSSLWVHSSWSGHGRGARMTEIFASNERPRLHNIVADALELDVQDSTDGELPDLRPENLDREVRKLYAAFAGVKLTCRAPMKIRIPPWGCGAFGGDLGVNVQCMRMAAGLAGLD
;
A
#
# COMPACT_ATOMS: atom_id res chain seq x y z
N MET A 1 -3.50 26.32 -5.26
CA MET A 1 -4.26 25.19 -4.68
C MET A 1 -3.54 23.88 -5.00
N PRO A 2 -3.47 22.89 -4.10
CA PRO A 2 -3.00 21.56 -4.48
C PRO A 2 -3.95 21.00 -5.55
N ASN A 3 -3.38 20.51 -6.65
CA ASN A 3 -4.14 19.85 -7.70
C ASN A 3 -4.51 18.45 -7.17
N ILE A 4 -5.67 18.34 -6.55
CA ILE A 4 -6.20 17.08 -6.03
C ILE A 4 -6.95 16.43 -7.19
N THR A 5 -6.25 15.59 -7.95
CA THR A 5 -6.90 14.65 -8.86
C THR A 5 -7.27 13.44 -8.01
N THR A 6 -8.55 13.32 -7.65
CA THR A 6 -9.12 12.06 -7.14
C THR A 6 -9.62 11.27 -8.34
N SER A 7 -8.93 10.18 -8.68
CA SER A 7 -9.44 9.19 -9.59
C SER A 7 -10.15 8.11 -8.76
N ASP A 8 -11.47 8.03 -8.90
CA ASP A 8 -12.26 6.91 -8.44
C ASP A 8 -12.03 5.77 -9.45
N LEU A 9 -11.35 4.71 -9.01
CA LEU A 9 -11.02 3.56 -9.85
C LEU A 9 -11.66 2.34 -9.21
N SER A 10 -12.78 1.88 -9.78
CA SER A 10 -13.29 0.54 -9.50
C SER A 10 -12.27 -0.48 -9.98
N ALA A 11 -12.01 -1.51 -9.17
CA ALA A 11 -11.13 -2.58 -9.60
C ALA A 11 -11.73 -3.26 -10.84
N PRO A 12 -10.96 -3.56 -11.89
CA PRO A 12 -11.45 -4.41 -12.96
C PRO A 12 -11.87 -5.75 -12.34
N HIS A 13 -13.01 -6.31 -12.78
CA HIS A 13 -13.46 -7.65 -12.37
C HIS A 13 -12.32 -8.64 -12.57
N LEU A 14 -11.69 -9.05 -11.46
CA LEU A 14 -10.59 -9.99 -11.47
C LEU A 14 -11.16 -11.39 -11.79
N PRO A 15 -10.63 -12.11 -12.79
CA PRO A 15 -10.93 -13.52 -12.97
C PRO A 15 -10.10 -14.34 -11.98
N VAL A 16 -10.21 -14.06 -10.68
CA VAL A 16 -9.55 -14.85 -9.64
C VAL A 16 -10.47 -16.01 -9.31
N ARG A 17 -10.16 -17.16 -9.90
CA ARG A 17 -10.73 -18.44 -9.46
C ARG A 17 -9.73 -19.02 -8.46
N ILE A 18 -10.08 -18.99 -7.17
CA ILE A 18 -9.34 -19.75 -6.15
C ILE A 18 -9.46 -21.22 -6.57
N VAL A 19 -8.32 -21.87 -6.81
CA VAL A 19 -8.27 -23.27 -7.23
C VAL A 19 -7.97 -24.10 -5.98
N ASP A 20 -8.87 -25.02 -5.64
CA ASP A 20 -8.78 -25.84 -4.42
C ASP A 20 -7.60 -26.83 -4.42
N ALA A 21 -6.90 -26.96 -5.55
CA ALA A 21 -5.70 -27.78 -5.70
C ALA A 21 -4.59 -27.00 -6.41
N PRO A 22 -3.33 -27.08 -5.92
CA PRO A 22 -2.20 -26.52 -6.65
C PRO A 22 -2.10 -27.20 -8.02
N SER A 23 -1.95 -26.40 -9.08
CA SER A 23 -1.75 -26.95 -10.43
C SER A 23 -0.48 -27.80 -10.44
N GLU A 24 -0.59 -29.06 -10.85
CA GLU A 24 0.52 -30.03 -10.92
C GLU A 24 1.62 -29.64 -11.93
N ASN A 25 1.48 -28.51 -12.62
CA ASN A 25 2.38 -28.04 -13.66
C ASN A 25 3.10 -26.73 -13.27
N SER A 26 3.63 -26.65 -12.06
CA SER A 26 4.57 -25.58 -11.70
C SER A 26 5.96 -25.92 -12.27
N PRO A 27 6.49 -25.18 -13.27
CA PRO A 27 7.83 -25.44 -13.77
C PRO A 27 8.86 -25.16 -12.67
N GLN A 28 9.68 -26.17 -12.38
CA GLN A 28 10.81 -26.09 -11.45
C GLN A 28 11.69 -24.89 -11.81
N HIS A 29 11.74 -23.92 -10.90
CA HIS A 29 12.47 -22.66 -11.10
C HIS A 29 13.97 -22.89 -10.89
N ALA A 30 14.71 -23.09 -11.98
CA ALA A 30 16.17 -23.02 -12.00
C ALA A 30 16.65 -21.55 -12.13
N PRO A 31 17.74 -21.13 -11.47
CA PRO A 31 18.10 -19.73 -11.33
C PRO A 31 18.84 -19.22 -12.57
N ASN A 32 18.14 -18.54 -13.48
CA ASN A 32 18.79 -17.88 -14.60
C ASN A 32 19.25 -16.46 -14.24
N ARG A 33 20.58 -16.33 -14.17
CA ARG A 33 21.35 -15.08 -14.24
C ARG A 33 20.86 -14.21 -15.41
N LEU A 34 20.41 -12.99 -15.13
CA LEU A 34 20.34 -11.92 -16.13
C LEU A 34 21.38 -10.85 -15.79
N ARG A 35 22.43 -10.81 -16.62
CA ARG A 35 23.36 -9.68 -16.74
C ARG A 35 22.64 -8.57 -17.52
N ALA A 36 22.48 -7.40 -16.92
CA ALA A 36 22.20 -6.17 -17.65
C ALA A 36 23.47 -5.29 -17.64
N SER A 37 24.02 -5.06 -18.82
CA SER A 37 25.15 -4.18 -19.10
C SER A 37 24.74 -2.70 -19.01
N ARG A 38 25.62 -1.89 -18.44
CA ARG A 38 25.51 -0.43 -18.38
C ARG A 38 25.80 0.21 -19.75
N ARG A 39 25.14 1.34 -20.05
CA ARG A 39 25.84 2.62 -20.28
C ARG A 39 24.92 3.83 -20.09
N ALA A 40 25.57 4.91 -19.69
CA ALA A 40 25.06 6.03 -18.93
C ALA A 40 24.36 7.11 -19.76
N PHE A 41 23.45 7.86 -19.11
CA PHE A 41 23.34 9.29 -19.37
C PHE A 41 23.46 10.03 -18.05
N ALA A 42 24.51 10.83 -17.96
CA ALA A 42 24.81 11.67 -16.81
C ALA A 42 23.94 12.92 -16.86
N ALA A 43 23.04 13.06 -15.90
CA ALA A 43 22.52 14.35 -15.46
C ALA A 43 22.92 14.52 -13.99
N ARG A 44 24.01 15.28 -13.77
CA ARG A 44 24.40 15.76 -12.44
C ARG A 44 23.38 16.82 -11.99
N THR A 45 22.29 16.39 -11.39
CA THR A 45 21.55 17.23 -10.44
C THR A 45 21.86 16.72 -9.04
N ARG A 46 22.44 17.60 -8.23
CA ARG A 46 22.90 17.36 -6.87
C ARG A 46 21.67 17.22 -5.96
N ALA A 47 20.91 16.14 -6.11
CA ALA A 47 19.91 15.75 -5.13
C ALA A 47 20.68 15.38 -3.85
N LYS A 48 20.61 16.24 -2.83
CA LYS A 48 21.06 15.88 -1.48
C LYS A 48 20.35 14.57 -1.14
N ARG A 49 21.12 13.48 -1.03
CA ARG A 49 20.62 12.20 -0.54
C ARG A 49 20.05 12.46 0.84
N TYR A 50 18.72 12.55 0.94
CA TYR A 50 18.01 12.42 2.20
C TYR A 50 18.00 10.94 2.58
N THR A 51 19.18 10.36 2.77
CA THR A 51 19.38 9.08 3.44
C THR A 51 19.46 9.36 4.93
N ARG A 52 18.39 9.95 5.50
CA ARG A 52 18.15 9.84 6.93
C ARG A 52 17.33 8.56 7.10
N ARG A 53 17.87 7.60 7.84
CA ARG A 53 17.20 6.35 8.25
C ARG A 53 15.72 6.61 8.43
N ALA A 54 14.91 6.11 7.50
CA ALA A 54 13.46 6.09 7.65
C ALA A 54 13.11 5.00 8.66
N ASN A 55 13.51 5.23 9.92
CA ASN A 55 12.83 4.63 11.04
C ASN A 55 11.37 5.06 10.93
N CYS A 56 10.46 4.11 11.14
CA CYS A 56 9.02 4.20 11.00
C CYS A 56 8.43 5.44 11.71
N GLY A 57 8.48 6.59 11.04
CA GLY A 57 7.88 7.84 11.50
C GLY A 57 6.62 8.06 10.67
N THR A 58 5.47 8.12 11.32
CA THR A 58 4.20 8.47 10.68
C THR A 58 4.33 9.90 10.14
N ILE A 59 3.97 10.10 8.87
CA ILE A 59 4.14 11.39 8.20
C ILE A 59 2.77 12.06 8.08
N ALA A 60 2.57 13.17 8.77
CA ALA A 60 1.31 13.91 8.70
C ALA A 60 1.28 14.80 7.44
N CYS A 61 0.34 14.49 6.54
CA CYS A 61 -0.01 15.32 5.39
C CYS A 61 -1.38 15.97 5.65
N VAL A 62 -1.54 17.27 5.47
CA VAL A 62 -2.85 17.94 5.64
C VAL A 62 -3.88 17.40 4.63
N GLY A 63 -3.42 16.96 3.45
CA GLY A 63 -4.29 16.45 2.39
C GLY A 63 -5.02 15.16 2.71
N THR A 64 -4.58 14.35 3.69
CA THR A 64 -5.31 13.12 4.04
C THR A 64 -6.61 13.40 4.78
N LYS A 65 -6.73 14.53 5.50
CA LYS A 65 -8.01 14.94 6.13
C LYS A 65 -9.08 15.33 5.11
N LEU A 66 -8.67 15.77 3.92
CA LEU A 66 -9.63 16.06 2.85
C LEU A 66 -10.23 14.79 2.27
N VAL A 67 -9.51 13.65 2.33
CA VAL A 67 -10.04 12.37 1.84
C VAL A 67 -11.29 11.98 2.60
N SER A 68 -11.30 12.07 3.94
CA SER A 68 -12.49 11.74 4.73
C SER A 68 -13.68 12.67 4.48
N LEU A 69 -13.43 13.90 4.00
CA LEU A 69 -14.51 14.83 3.62
C LEU A 69 -15.11 14.48 2.25
N LEU A 70 -14.29 14.01 1.30
CA LEU A 70 -14.70 13.71 -0.07
C LEU A 70 -15.24 12.29 -0.23
N LYS A 71 -14.64 11.32 0.47
CA LYS A 71 -15.03 9.91 0.52
C LYS A 71 -14.99 9.40 1.96
N PRO A 72 -16.09 9.56 2.71
CA PRO A 72 -16.16 9.12 4.12
C PRO A 72 -16.23 7.59 4.26
N VAL A 73 -16.75 6.89 3.25
CA VAL A 73 -16.87 5.43 3.22
C VAL A 73 -16.34 4.93 1.89
N LEU A 74 -15.48 3.90 1.93
CA LEU A 74 -14.94 3.23 0.75
C LEU A 74 -15.76 1.96 0.49
N ALA A 75 -16.16 1.73 -0.76
CA ALA A 75 -16.73 0.44 -1.17
C ALA A 75 -15.67 -0.68 -1.13
N LEU A 76 -16.09 -1.95 -1.22
CA LEU A 76 -15.20 -3.12 -1.06
C LEU A 76 -13.98 -3.14 -1.99
N ASP A 77 -14.12 -2.62 -3.21
CA ASP A 77 -13.10 -2.56 -4.25
C ASP A 77 -12.59 -1.13 -4.51
N GLU A 78 -12.96 -0.18 -3.65
CA GLU A 78 -12.62 1.22 -3.80
C GLU A 78 -11.40 1.60 -2.96
N VAL A 79 -10.56 2.46 -3.52
CA VAL A 79 -9.37 3.02 -2.89
C VAL A 79 -9.23 4.47 -3.30
N VAL A 80 -8.65 5.30 -2.43
CA VAL A 80 -8.32 6.69 -2.78
C VAL A 80 -6.82 6.83 -2.92
N ILE A 81 -6.39 7.27 -4.10
CA ILE A 81 -4.98 7.54 -4.39
C ILE A 81 -4.81 9.05 -4.48
N THR A 82 -3.94 9.60 -3.64
CA THR A 82 -3.68 11.04 -3.66
C THR A 82 -2.63 11.40 -4.70
N SER A 83 -2.77 12.59 -5.29
CA SER A 83 -1.66 13.25 -5.98
C SER A 83 -0.52 13.54 -4.99
N SER A 84 0.61 14.09 -5.49
CA SER A 84 1.78 14.37 -4.65
C SER A 84 1.45 15.41 -3.57
N LEU A 85 1.19 14.97 -2.34
CA LEU A 85 0.84 15.82 -1.20
C LEU A 85 2.10 16.27 -0.45
N TRP A 86 2.07 17.52 0.03
CA TRP A 86 3.14 18.05 0.85
C TRP A 86 3.05 17.51 2.28
N VAL A 87 4.19 17.10 2.78
CA VAL A 87 4.39 16.71 4.17
C VAL A 87 4.78 17.94 4.98
N HIS A 88 4.09 18.18 6.09
CA HIS A 88 4.34 19.38 6.91
C HIS A 88 5.21 19.13 8.14
N SER A 89 5.24 17.90 8.64
CA SER A 89 5.93 17.58 9.89
C SER A 89 6.38 16.12 9.92
N SER A 90 7.44 15.83 10.65
CA SER A 90 7.85 14.48 11.01
C SER A 90 7.38 14.11 12.41
N TRP A 91 7.09 12.83 12.62
CA TRP A 91 6.66 12.28 13.90
C TRP A 91 7.48 11.05 14.27
N SER A 92 7.53 10.75 15.56
CA SER A 92 8.13 9.53 16.11
C SER A 92 7.22 8.91 17.18
N GLY A 93 7.38 7.61 17.41
CA GLY A 93 6.51 6.86 18.32
C GLY A 93 5.17 6.48 17.67
N HIS A 94 4.34 5.79 18.44
CA HIS A 94 3.01 5.31 18.02
C HIS A 94 2.06 5.32 19.23
N GLY A 95 0.75 5.38 18.98
CA GLY A 95 -0.27 5.47 20.03
C GLY A 95 -0.03 6.64 20.99
N ARG A 96 -0.07 6.37 22.29
CA ARG A 96 0.16 7.38 23.35
C ARG A 96 1.59 7.95 23.38
N GLY A 97 2.55 7.27 22.77
CA GLY A 97 3.95 7.72 22.66
C GLY A 97 4.25 8.56 21.43
N ALA A 98 3.25 8.83 20.58
CA ALA A 98 3.42 9.61 19.37
C ALA A 98 3.74 11.07 19.70
N ARG A 99 4.81 11.59 19.09
CA ARG A 99 5.24 12.98 19.23
C ARG A 99 5.75 13.54 17.92
N MET A 100 5.43 14.81 17.67
CA MET A 100 5.99 15.55 16.54
C MET A 100 7.46 15.87 16.83
N THR A 101 8.33 15.59 15.86
CA THR A 101 9.79 15.80 16.00
C THR A 101 10.28 17.03 15.27
N GLU A 102 9.64 17.40 14.16
CA GLU A 102 10.07 18.51 13.32
C GLU A 102 8.88 19.06 12.53
N ILE A 103 8.87 20.37 12.28
CA ILE A 103 8.00 21.01 11.28
C ILE A 103 8.89 21.44 10.13
N PHE A 104 8.55 21.00 8.92
CA PHE A 104 9.34 21.30 7.73
C PHE A 104 9.08 22.73 7.24
N ALA A 105 10.17 23.45 6.99
CA ALA A 105 10.14 24.72 6.27
C ALA A 105 9.53 24.52 4.88
N SER A 106 8.82 25.52 4.36
CA SER A 106 8.04 25.40 3.11
C SER A 106 8.84 24.92 1.90
N ASN A 107 10.13 25.25 1.83
CA ASN A 107 11.06 24.86 0.76
C ASN A 107 11.69 23.46 0.95
N GLU A 108 11.51 22.84 2.11
CA GLU A 108 12.11 21.54 2.47
C GLU A 108 11.07 20.43 2.62
N ARG A 109 9.78 20.75 2.41
CA ARG A 109 8.68 19.79 2.54
C ARG A 109 8.81 18.66 1.53
N PRO A 110 8.92 17.39 1.97
CA PRO A 110 8.86 16.28 1.04
C PRO A 110 7.45 16.16 0.44
N ARG A 111 7.37 15.49 -0.70
CA ARG A 111 6.10 15.15 -1.36
C ARG A 111 5.88 13.64 -1.35
N LEU A 112 4.66 13.21 -1.06
CA LEU A 112 4.27 11.81 -1.00
C LEU A 112 2.96 11.57 -1.74
N HIS A 113 2.86 10.42 -2.39
CA HIS A 113 1.59 9.86 -2.84
C HIS A 113 1.12 8.90 -1.76
N ASN A 114 -0.13 9.07 -1.31
CA ASN A 114 -0.73 8.18 -0.33
C ASN A 114 -1.79 7.33 -1.02
N ILE A 115 -1.87 6.08 -0.56
CA ILE A 115 -2.98 5.18 -0.86
C ILE A 115 -3.79 5.09 0.42
N VAL A 116 -5.09 5.35 0.32
CA VAL A 116 -6.05 5.18 1.41
C VAL A 116 -6.94 4.01 1.04
N ALA A 117 -6.81 2.95 1.83
CA ALA A 117 -7.55 1.71 1.71
C ALA A 117 -7.77 1.15 3.12
N ASP A 118 -8.90 0.51 3.34
CA ASP A 118 -9.32 -0.08 4.61
C ASP A 118 -9.12 -1.60 4.58
N ALA A 119 -8.56 -2.16 5.65
CA ALA A 119 -8.53 -3.61 5.90
C ALA A 119 -9.87 -4.06 6.52
N LEU A 120 -10.17 -5.36 6.46
CA LEU A 120 -11.28 -5.93 7.23
C LEU A 120 -11.00 -5.83 8.73
N GLU A 121 -12.05 -5.54 9.49
CA GLU A 121 -12.08 -5.61 10.94
C GLU A 121 -12.44 -7.04 11.34
N LEU A 122 -11.44 -7.79 11.82
CA LEU A 122 -11.53 -9.22 12.13
C LEU A 122 -11.58 -9.50 13.62
N ASP A 123 -11.24 -8.53 14.47
CA ASP A 123 -11.35 -8.60 15.93
C ASP A 123 -12.81 -8.65 16.42
N VAL A 124 -13.77 -8.25 15.56
CA VAL A 124 -15.21 -8.36 15.82
C VAL A 124 -15.78 -9.70 15.34
N GLN A 125 -15.03 -10.49 14.56
CA GLN A 125 -15.50 -11.77 14.05
C GLN A 125 -15.24 -12.89 15.05
N ASP A 126 -16.31 -13.51 15.54
CA ASP A 126 -16.17 -14.67 16.43
C ASP A 126 -15.49 -15.83 15.67
N SER A 127 -14.40 -16.33 16.26
CA SER A 127 -13.77 -17.59 15.87
C SER A 127 -14.52 -18.76 16.50
N THR A 128 -15.80 -18.93 16.18
CA THR A 128 -16.65 -19.99 16.76
C THR A 128 -16.13 -21.40 16.46
N ASP A 129 -15.41 -21.54 15.35
CA ASP A 129 -15.07 -22.84 14.77
C ASP A 129 -13.57 -23.17 14.93
N GLY A 130 -12.82 -22.35 15.68
CA GLY A 130 -11.36 -22.49 15.85
C GLY A 130 -10.54 -22.13 14.59
N GLU A 131 -11.21 -21.72 13.52
CA GLU A 131 -10.59 -21.20 12.30
C GLU A 131 -10.23 -19.71 12.45
N LEU A 132 -9.10 -19.31 11.87
CA LEU A 132 -8.72 -17.90 11.78
C LEU A 132 -9.68 -17.17 10.82
N PRO A 133 -10.37 -16.10 11.24
CA PRO A 133 -11.26 -15.34 10.37
C PRO A 133 -10.60 -14.88 9.06
N ASP A 134 -9.30 -14.55 9.09
CA ASP A 134 -8.52 -14.17 7.91
C ASP A 134 -8.49 -15.23 6.80
N LEU A 135 -8.63 -16.52 7.15
CA LEU A 135 -8.53 -17.63 6.21
C LEU A 135 -9.84 -17.94 5.48
N ARG A 136 -10.96 -17.35 5.93
CA ARG A 136 -12.25 -17.52 5.27
C ARG A 136 -12.15 -17.05 3.81
N PRO A 137 -12.60 -17.86 2.82
CA PRO A 137 -12.42 -17.54 1.40
C PRO A 137 -12.90 -16.14 1.00
N GLU A 138 -14.02 -15.69 1.56
CA GLU A 138 -14.60 -14.37 1.34
C GLU A 138 -13.73 -13.23 1.89
N ASN A 139 -13.05 -13.44 3.02
CA ASN A 139 -12.18 -12.46 3.64
C ASN A 139 -10.86 -12.36 2.86
N LEU A 140 -10.27 -13.50 2.48
CA LEU A 140 -9.08 -13.56 1.62
C LEU A 140 -9.32 -12.85 0.29
N ASP A 141 -10.41 -13.19 -0.40
CA ASP A 141 -10.75 -12.61 -1.68
C ASP A 141 -10.98 -11.09 -1.57
N ARG A 142 -11.67 -10.65 -0.51
CA ARG A 142 -11.86 -9.22 -0.22
C ARG A 142 -10.54 -8.50 -0.01
N GLU A 143 -9.66 -8.99 0.87
CA GLU A 143 -8.38 -8.35 1.18
C GLU A 143 -7.49 -8.26 -0.07
N VAL A 144 -7.40 -9.34 -0.86
CA VAL A 144 -6.64 -9.36 -2.12
C VAL A 144 -7.21 -8.38 -3.14
N ARG A 145 -8.54 -8.34 -3.32
CA ARG A 145 -9.20 -7.40 -4.25
C ARG A 145 -8.95 -5.95 -3.85
N LYS A 146 -9.06 -5.61 -2.57
CA LYS A 146 -8.79 -4.26 -2.06
C LYS A 146 -7.34 -3.84 -2.29
N LEU A 147 -6.38 -4.69 -1.94
CA LEU A 147 -4.97 -4.44 -2.17
C LEU A 147 -4.63 -4.34 -3.66
N TYR A 148 -5.25 -5.18 -4.49
CA TYR A 148 -5.06 -5.13 -5.92
C TYR A 148 -5.57 -3.80 -6.50
N ALA A 149 -6.76 -3.34 -6.08
CA ALA A 149 -7.29 -2.03 -6.47
C ALA A 149 -6.30 -0.90 -6.12
N ALA A 150 -5.76 -0.93 -4.89
CA ALA A 150 -4.72 -0.01 -4.43
C ALA A 150 -3.49 -0.03 -5.34
N PHE A 151 -2.95 -1.21 -5.62
CA PHE A 151 -1.68 -1.38 -6.32
C PHE A 151 -1.80 -1.11 -7.82
N ALA A 152 -2.86 -1.61 -8.47
CA ALA A 152 -3.16 -1.36 -9.86
C ALA A 152 -3.49 0.12 -10.10
N GLY A 153 -4.25 0.74 -9.20
CA GLY A 153 -4.59 2.16 -9.27
C GLY A 153 -3.36 3.07 -9.23
N VAL A 154 -2.31 2.70 -8.48
CA VAL A 154 -1.05 3.46 -8.47
C VAL A 154 -0.41 3.46 -9.85
N LYS A 155 -0.38 2.32 -10.54
CA LYS A 155 0.19 2.22 -11.89
C LYS A 155 -0.55 3.08 -12.91
N LEU A 156 -1.86 3.23 -12.76
CA LEU A 156 -2.70 4.07 -13.63
C LEU A 156 -2.51 5.56 -13.33
N THR A 157 -2.36 5.92 -12.06
CA THR A 157 -2.31 7.31 -11.60
C THR A 157 -0.89 7.91 -11.71
N CYS A 158 0.12 7.08 -11.54
CA CYS A 158 1.52 7.49 -11.41
C CYS A 158 2.33 7.06 -12.63
N ARG A 159 2.80 8.05 -13.41
CA ARG A 159 3.58 7.82 -14.65
C ARG A 159 5.03 7.37 -14.44
N ALA A 160 5.50 7.33 -13.20
CA ALA A 160 6.87 6.95 -12.85
C ALA A 160 6.85 5.64 -12.05
N PRO A 161 7.89 4.79 -12.17
CA PRO A 161 8.01 3.59 -11.35
C PRO A 161 8.02 3.97 -9.87
N MET A 162 7.05 3.45 -9.12
CA MET A 162 6.88 3.71 -7.68
C MET A 162 7.15 2.45 -6.88
N LYS A 163 7.83 2.63 -5.74
CA LYS A 163 7.95 1.60 -4.72
C LYS A 163 6.87 1.82 -3.67
N ILE A 164 5.99 0.84 -3.50
CA ILE A 164 4.97 0.91 -2.46
C ILE A 164 5.63 0.57 -1.11
N ARG A 165 5.35 1.39 -0.10
CA ARG A 165 5.74 1.14 1.28
C ARG A 165 4.47 0.90 2.07
N ILE A 166 4.25 -0.34 2.48
CA ILE A 166 3.09 -0.75 3.24
C ILE A 166 3.56 -1.30 4.60
N PRO A 167 3.05 -0.79 5.74
CA PRO A 167 3.26 -1.41 7.05
C PRO A 167 2.40 -2.69 7.17
N PRO A 168 2.49 -3.46 8.28
CA PRO A 168 1.52 -4.50 8.61
C PRO A 168 0.09 -3.98 8.53
N TRP A 169 -0.58 -4.27 7.41
CA TRP A 169 -1.92 -3.78 7.09
C TRP A 169 -2.96 -4.69 7.73
N GLY A 170 -3.94 -4.12 8.44
CA GLY A 170 -4.96 -4.87 9.17
C GLY A 170 -4.49 -5.57 10.46
N CYS A 171 -3.18 -5.78 10.67
CA CYS A 171 -2.70 -6.65 11.75
C CYS A 171 -2.63 -6.04 13.16
N GLY A 172 -3.13 -4.82 13.35
CA GLY A 172 -3.06 -4.10 14.61
C GLY A 172 -4.44 -4.01 15.25
N ALA A 173 -5.04 -2.83 15.14
CA ALA A 173 -6.37 -2.58 15.70
C ALA A 173 -7.50 -3.40 15.05
N PHE A 174 -7.27 -4.01 13.89
CA PHE A 174 -8.31 -4.76 13.15
C PHE A 174 -8.16 -6.28 13.31
N GLY A 175 -7.24 -6.74 14.16
CA GLY A 175 -7.15 -8.15 14.54
C GLY A 175 -6.61 -9.12 13.48
N GLY A 176 -6.18 -8.65 12.30
CA GLY A 176 -5.72 -9.55 11.23
C GLY A 176 -4.41 -10.27 11.55
N ASP A 177 -4.24 -11.47 11.01
CA ASP A 177 -3.01 -12.24 11.11
C ASP A 177 -1.92 -11.66 10.18
N LEU A 178 -0.70 -11.53 10.69
CA LEU A 178 0.42 -10.96 9.94
C LEU A 178 0.86 -11.88 8.80
N GLY A 179 0.88 -13.19 9.01
CA GLY A 179 1.27 -14.18 8.01
C GLY A 179 0.30 -14.15 6.83
N VAL A 180 -0.99 -14.20 7.10
CA VAL A 180 -2.05 -14.17 6.07
C VAL A 180 -2.04 -12.85 5.30
N ASN A 181 -2.00 -11.71 5.99
CA ASN A 181 -2.01 -10.40 5.32
C ASN A 181 -0.76 -10.15 4.48
N VAL A 182 0.41 -10.64 4.88
CA VAL A 182 1.63 -10.58 4.05
C VAL A 182 1.46 -11.38 2.76
N GLN A 183 0.81 -12.55 2.80
CA GLN A 183 0.52 -13.29 1.57
C GLN A 183 -0.48 -12.55 0.69
N CYS A 184 -1.53 -11.96 1.27
CA CYS A 184 -2.50 -11.14 0.52
C CYS A 184 -1.81 -9.96 -0.18
N MET A 185 -0.92 -9.24 0.52
CA MET A 185 -0.09 -8.18 -0.05
C MET A 185 0.77 -8.68 -1.22
N ARG A 186 1.42 -9.84 -1.09
CA ARG A 186 2.24 -10.43 -2.17
C ARG A 186 1.41 -10.86 -3.38
N MET A 187 0.27 -11.49 -3.15
CA MET A 187 -0.65 -11.91 -4.22
C MET A 187 -1.14 -10.70 -5.01
N ALA A 188 -1.65 -9.68 -4.32
CA ALA A 188 -2.10 -8.45 -4.96
C ALA A 188 -0.97 -7.72 -5.71
N ALA A 189 0.24 -7.68 -5.14
CA ALA A 189 1.41 -7.08 -5.80
C ALA A 189 1.77 -7.83 -7.08
N GLY A 190 1.82 -9.16 -7.03
CA GLY A 190 2.07 -10.02 -8.20
C GLY A 190 1.01 -9.82 -9.29
N LEU A 191 -0.27 -9.78 -8.93
CA LEU A 191 -1.38 -9.51 -9.85
C LEU A 191 -1.26 -8.12 -10.50
N ALA A 192 -0.80 -7.10 -9.75
CA ALA A 192 -0.58 -5.75 -10.25
C ALA A 192 0.74 -5.59 -11.05
N GLY A 193 1.61 -6.60 -11.02
CA GLY A 193 2.95 -6.57 -11.61
C GLY A 193 3.89 -5.61 -10.86
N LEU A 194 3.85 -5.63 -9.53
CA LEU A 194 4.72 -4.90 -8.63
C LEU A 194 5.67 -5.86 -7.87
N ASP A 195 6.87 -5.37 -7.59
CA ASP A 195 7.92 -6.07 -6.81
C ASP A 195 7.94 -5.67 -5.32
#